data_AF-A0A5P2B9R5-F1
#
_entry.id   AF-A0A5P2B9R5-F1
#
_cell.length_a   1.000
_cell.length_b   1.000
_cell.length_c   1.000
_cell.angle_alpha   90.00
_cell.angle_beta   90.00
_cell.angle_gamma   90.00
#
_symmetry.space_group_name_H-M   'P 1'
#
loop_
_entity.id
_entity.type
_entity.pdbx_description
1 polymer ?
#
loop_
_entity_poly.entity_id
_entity_poly.type
_entity_poly.pdbx_seq_one_letter_code
_entity_poly.pdbx_strand_id
1 'polypeptide(L)'
;MRHITTNDTSAPILRGIADHSWQARGLCHGMVPKDIDELFFPGARARAAIDEAKSICGRCPVKKACFDYALDNEIRQGVWGGLTEAERRPWHAKVNKRLDYSRVKAAFEGRDVHLSDAEREAVTRHAYVRGWSPERLAYTLRLDLDWARDLMRNAAHAVADRDRYWDQADDETAEDDDAASSVQVPRQVQTDSLIAALRKAA
;
A
#
# COMPACT_ATOMS: atom_id res chain seq x y z
N MET A 1 25.20 -12.31 -28.94
CA MET A 1 23.89 -12.84 -28.49
C MET A 1 23.56 -12.21 -27.16
N ARG A 2 22.48 -11.41 -27.06
CA ARG A 2 22.00 -10.89 -25.78
C ARG A 2 21.04 -11.93 -25.22
N HIS A 3 21.38 -12.54 -24.09
CA HIS A 3 20.49 -13.48 -23.41
C HIS A 3 19.28 -12.69 -22.90
N ILE A 4 18.11 -12.92 -23.52
CA ILE A 4 16.83 -12.53 -22.94
C ILE A 4 16.63 -13.47 -21.75
N THR A 5 16.97 -13.02 -20.56
CA THR A 5 16.62 -13.74 -19.34
C THR A 5 15.11 -13.67 -19.19
N THR A 6 14.41 -14.70 -19.66
CA THR A 6 13.02 -14.94 -19.25
C THR A 6 13.04 -15.16 -17.75
N ASN A 7 12.71 -14.11 -17.00
CA ASN A 7 12.72 -14.12 -15.56
C ASN A 7 11.51 -14.93 -15.09
N ASP A 8 11.70 -16.25 -14.97
CA ASP A 8 10.70 -17.25 -14.54
C ASP A 8 10.48 -17.23 -13.01
N THR A 9 11.10 -16.28 -12.31
CA THR A 9 10.90 -16.08 -10.88
C THR A 9 9.49 -15.53 -10.63
N SER A 10 8.71 -16.23 -9.80
CA SER A 10 7.43 -15.74 -9.27
C SER A 10 7.56 -14.29 -8.81
N ALA A 11 6.59 -13.45 -9.19
CA ALA A 11 6.62 -12.03 -8.80
C ALA A 11 6.76 -11.91 -7.28
N PRO A 12 7.72 -11.12 -6.76
CA PRO A 12 7.75 -10.86 -5.34
C PRO A 12 6.40 -10.26 -4.93
N ILE A 13 5.83 -10.75 -3.82
CA ILE A 13 4.50 -10.35 -3.34
C ILE A 13 4.41 -8.81 -3.17
N LEU A 14 5.55 -8.17 -2.89
CA LEU A 14 5.71 -6.72 -2.79
C LEU A 14 6.83 -6.23 -3.70
N ARG A 15 6.51 -5.22 -4.51
CA ARG A 15 7.42 -4.52 -5.41
C ARG A 15 8.27 -3.51 -4.63
N GLY A 16 9.57 -3.45 -4.94
CA GLY A 16 10.42 -2.36 -4.46
C GLY A 16 10.15 -1.05 -5.20
N ILE A 17 10.52 0.12 -4.64
CA ILE A 17 10.27 1.44 -5.25
C ILE A 17 10.81 1.50 -6.69
N ALA A 18 12.06 1.07 -6.89
CA ALA A 18 12.73 1.06 -8.20
C ALA A 18 12.57 -0.27 -8.97
N ASP A 19 11.78 -1.23 -8.48
CA ASP A 19 11.62 -2.52 -9.16
C ASP A 19 10.62 -2.40 -10.31
N HIS A 20 11.13 -2.45 -11.54
CA HIS A 20 10.35 -2.43 -12.79
C HIS A 20 10.34 -3.81 -13.48
N SER A 21 10.90 -4.85 -12.87
CA SER A 21 11.00 -6.19 -13.48
C SER A 21 9.64 -6.80 -13.84
N TRP A 22 8.59 -6.40 -13.11
CA TRP A 22 7.22 -6.82 -13.36
C TRP A 22 6.67 -6.33 -14.72
N GLN A 23 7.15 -5.19 -15.24
CA GLN A 23 6.61 -4.58 -16.46
C GLN A 23 6.79 -5.51 -17.66
N ALA A 24 7.92 -6.22 -17.74
CA ALA A 24 8.21 -7.18 -18.81
C ALA A 24 7.23 -8.37 -18.87
N ARG A 25 6.49 -8.64 -17.78
CA ARG A 25 5.46 -9.69 -17.71
C ARG A 25 4.05 -9.17 -18.00
N GLY A 26 3.90 -7.89 -18.29
CA GLY A 26 2.64 -7.31 -18.71
C GLY A 26 2.25 -7.81 -20.09
N LEU A 27 1.00 -8.25 -20.26
CA LEU A 27 0.49 -8.66 -21.59
C LEU A 27 0.56 -7.52 -22.61
N CYS A 28 0.55 -6.26 -22.16
CA CYS A 28 0.70 -5.09 -23.02
C CYS A 28 2.16 -4.77 -23.40
N HIS A 29 3.17 -5.37 -22.75
CA HIS A 29 4.57 -4.97 -22.90
C HIS A 29 5.13 -5.18 -24.32
N GLY A 30 4.64 -6.19 -25.04
CA GLY A 30 5.09 -6.53 -26.40
C GLY A 30 4.21 -5.96 -27.52
N MET A 31 3.21 -5.14 -27.19
CA MET A 31 2.30 -4.56 -28.19
C MET A 31 2.99 -3.43 -28.98
N VAL A 32 2.50 -3.14 -30.19
CA VAL A 32 3.00 -2.02 -30.99
C VAL A 32 2.72 -0.72 -30.23
N PRO A 33 3.68 0.23 -30.14
CA PRO A 33 3.50 1.47 -29.37
C PRO A 33 2.23 2.25 -29.71
N LYS A 34 1.87 2.29 -31.01
CA LYS A 34 0.64 2.94 -31.48
C LYS A 34 -0.62 2.30 -30.88
N ASP A 35 -0.67 0.97 -30.84
CA ASP A 35 -1.82 0.23 -30.29
C ASP A 35 -1.88 0.41 -28.77
N ILE A 36 -0.73 0.54 -28.10
CA ILE A 36 -0.68 0.85 -26.66
C ILE A 36 -1.31 2.22 -26.40
N ASP A 37 -0.93 3.24 -27.16
CA ASP A 37 -1.49 4.58 -27.01
C ASP A 37 -3.00 4.61 -27.25
N GLU A 38 -3.47 3.95 -28.31
CA GLU A 38 -4.89 3.90 -28.67
C GLU A 38 -5.74 3.16 -27.63
N LEU A 39 -5.25 2.03 -27.11
CA LEU A 39 -6.01 1.18 -26.18
C LEU A 39 -5.90 1.63 -24.72
N PHE A 40 -4.69 1.99 -24.26
CA PHE A 40 -4.43 2.28 -22.85
C PHE A 40 -4.44 3.78 -22.52
N PHE A 41 -4.38 4.67 -23.52
CA PHE A 41 -4.62 6.10 -23.36
C PHE A 41 -5.79 6.62 -24.21
N PRO A 42 -6.97 5.97 -24.14
CA PRO A 42 -8.11 6.33 -24.98
C PRO A 42 -8.75 7.64 -24.49
N GLY A 43 -9.35 8.39 -25.43
CA GLY A 43 -10.27 9.47 -25.06
C GLY A 43 -11.49 8.93 -24.30
N ALA A 44 -12.10 9.75 -23.44
CA ALA A 44 -13.17 9.33 -22.52
C ALA A 44 -14.41 8.67 -23.19
N ARG A 45 -14.62 8.90 -24.50
CA ARG A 45 -15.75 8.33 -25.27
C ARG A 45 -15.38 7.08 -26.08
N ALA A 46 -14.12 6.67 -26.13
CA ALA A 46 -13.67 5.51 -26.89
C ALA A 46 -13.96 4.20 -26.14
N ARG A 47 -15.26 3.87 -26.02
CA ARG A 47 -15.72 2.75 -25.19
C ARG A 47 -15.15 1.40 -25.63
N ALA A 48 -15.09 1.17 -26.94
CA ALA A 48 -14.53 -0.07 -27.51
C ALA A 48 -13.06 -0.28 -27.09
N ALA A 49 -12.23 0.75 -27.21
CA ALA A 49 -10.82 0.71 -26.79
C ALA A 49 -10.67 0.47 -25.28
N ILE A 50 -11.51 1.12 -24.45
CA ILE A 50 -11.51 0.91 -22.99
C ILE A 50 -11.88 -0.53 -22.63
N ASP A 51 -12.92 -1.10 -23.27
CA ASP A 51 -13.36 -2.47 -22.99
C ASP A 51 -12.32 -3.50 -23.44
N GLU A 52 -11.65 -3.26 -24.57
CA GLU A 52 -10.54 -4.09 -25.03
C GLU A 52 -9.33 -4.02 -24.08
N ALA A 53 -8.90 -2.83 -23.68
CA ALA A 53 -7.82 -2.65 -22.72
C ALA A 53 -8.12 -3.35 -21.38
N LYS A 54 -9.36 -3.25 -20.91
CA LYS A 54 -9.82 -3.96 -19.70
C LYS A 54 -9.78 -5.48 -19.87
N SER A 55 -10.16 -5.99 -21.04
CA SER A 55 -10.08 -7.43 -21.36
C SER A 55 -8.63 -7.94 -21.35
N ILE A 56 -7.68 -7.15 -21.88
CA ILE A 56 -6.25 -7.46 -21.80
C ILE A 56 -5.78 -7.46 -20.34
N CYS A 57 -6.08 -6.39 -19.59
CA CYS A 57 -5.71 -6.30 -18.17
C CYS A 57 -6.32 -7.43 -17.32
N GLY A 58 -7.55 -7.88 -17.63
CA GLY A 58 -8.24 -8.92 -16.88
C GLY A 58 -7.51 -10.27 -16.89
N ARG A 59 -6.73 -10.55 -17.94
CA ARG A 59 -5.93 -11.78 -18.08
C ARG A 59 -4.46 -11.58 -17.72
N CYS A 60 -4.06 -10.36 -17.36
CA CYS A 60 -2.66 -9.99 -17.16
C CYS A 60 -2.15 -10.47 -15.78
N PRO A 61 -1.06 -11.25 -15.71
CA PRO A 61 -0.55 -11.79 -14.45
C PRO A 61 -0.03 -10.70 -13.49
N VAL A 62 0.31 -9.53 -14.02
CA VAL A 62 0.82 -8.39 -13.24
C VAL A 62 -0.23 -7.30 -13.01
N LYS A 63 -1.53 -7.60 -13.19
CA LYS A 63 -2.63 -6.65 -13.01
C LYS A 63 -2.56 -5.89 -11.68
N LYS A 64 -2.34 -6.62 -10.57
CA LYS A 64 -2.21 -6.02 -9.23
C LYS A 64 -0.97 -5.12 -9.12
N ALA A 65 0.18 -5.58 -9.58
CA ALA A 65 1.42 -4.79 -9.54
C ALA A 65 1.31 -3.52 -10.39
N CYS A 66 0.65 -3.60 -11.54
CA CYS A 66 0.36 -2.47 -12.42
C CYS A 66 -0.55 -1.44 -11.75
N PHE A 67 -1.60 -1.91 -11.07
CA PHE A 67 -2.50 -1.03 -10.30
C PHE A 67 -1.77 -0.36 -9.12
N ASP A 68 -1.06 -1.13 -8.31
CA ASP A 68 -0.28 -0.63 -7.17
C ASP A 68 0.76 0.39 -7.64
N TYR A 69 1.45 0.13 -8.76
CA TYR A 69 2.39 1.07 -9.36
C TYR A 69 1.74 2.40 -9.75
N ALA A 70 0.56 2.36 -10.37
CA ALA A 70 -0.15 3.57 -10.76
C ALA A 70 -0.60 4.39 -9.55
N LEU A 71 -0.98 3.76 -8.44
CA LEU A 71 -1.31 4.45 -7.20
C LEU A 71 -0.08 5.00 -6.49
N ASP A 72 0.94 4.16 -6.28
CA ASP A 72 2.15 4.50 -5.55
C ASP A 72 2.96 5.63 -6.24
N ASN A 73 2.74 5.87 -7.54
CA ASN A 73 3.36 6.95 -8.33
C ASN A 73 2.37 8.04 -8.79
N GLU A 74 1.17 8.09 -8.22
CA GLU A 74 0.14 9.10 -8.55
C GLU A 74 -0.20 9.24 -10.05
N ILE A 75 -0.12 8.14 -10.82
CA ILE A 75 -0.41 8.15 -12.25
C ILE A 75 -1.92 8.24 -12.48
N ARG A 76 -2.36 9.35 -13.08
CA ARG A 76 -3.79 9.67 -13.27
C ARG A 76 -4.33 9.19 -14.62
N GLN A 77 -3.62 9.51 -15.69
CA GLN A 77 -4.03 9.20 -17.06
C GLN A 77 -3.93 7.71 -17.42
N GLY A 78 -4.79 7.29 -18.35
CA GLY A 78 -4.78 5.97 -18.97
C GLY A 78 -5.35 4.82 -18.13
N VAL A 79 -5.41 3.65 -18.75
CA VAL A 79 -5.89 2.39 -18.18
C VAL A 79 -4.72 1.66 -17.51
N TRP A 80 -4.77 1.52 -16.19
CA TRP A 80 -3.77 0.80 -15.42
C TRP A 80 -4.43 -0.25 -14.54
N GLY A 81 -3.91 -1.48 -14.54
CA GLY A 81 -4.48 -2.58 -13.77
C GLY A 81 -5.93 -2.91 -14.12
N GLY A 82 -6.40 -2.52 -15.31
CA GLY A 82 -7.79 -2.67 -15.75
C GLY A 82 -8.75 -1.57 -15.27
N LEU A 83 -8.25 -0.47 -14.70
CA LEU A 83 -9.06 0.66 -14.27
C LEU A 83 -8.72 1.89 -15.11
N THR A 84 -9.76 2.59 -15.58
CA THR A 84 -9.62 3.92 -16.18
C THR A 84 -9.24 4.96 -15.14
N GLU A 85 -8.83 6.15 -15.58
CA GLU A 85 -8.58 7.30 -14.69
C GLU A 85 -9.75 7.55 -13.73
N ALA A 86 -10.98 7.62 -14.25
CA ALA A 86 -12.17 7.93 -13.46
C ALA A 86 -12.44 6.86 -12.38
N GLU A 87 -12.23 5.58 -12.72
CA GLU A 87 -12.37 4.45 -11.79
C GLU A 87 -11.24 4.39 -10.77
N ARG A 88 -10.03 4.82 -11.15
CA ARG A 88 -8.85 4.84 -10.28
C ARG A 88 -8.84 6.03 -9.32
N ARG A 89 -9.43 7.17 -9.69
CA ARG A 89 -9.50 8.40 -8.88
C ARG A 89 -9.85 8.20 -7.40
N PRO A 90 -10.92 7.46 -7.01
CA PRO A 90 -11.24 7.27 -5.59
C PRO A 90 -10.18 6.49 -4.81
N TRP A 91 -9.28 5.76 -5.48
CA TRP A 91 -8.24 4.97 -4.84
C TRP A 91 -7.01 5.80 -4.44
N HIS A 92 -6.72 6.87 -5.18
CA HIS A 92 -5.65 7.81 -4.83
C HIS A 92 -5.85 8.43 -3.44
N ALA A 93 -7.09 8.76 -3.06
CA ALA A 93 -7.38 9.23 -1.70
C ALA A 93 -7.29 8.12 -0.63
N LYS A 94 -7.46 6.86 -1.02
CA LYS A 94 -7.46 5.71 -0.09
C LYS A 94 -6.06 5.15 0.13
N VAL A 95 -5.13 5.33 -0.82
CA VAL A 95 -3.80 4.73 -0.74
C VAL A 95 -3.05 5.19 0.51
N ASN A 96 -3.19 6.46 0.91
CA ASN A 96 -2.58 6.99 2.14
C ASN A 96 -3.11 6.33 3.42
N LYS A 97 -4.34 5.82 3.39
CA LYS A 97 -4.98 5.10 4.50
C LYS A 97 -4.78 3.58 4.45
N ARG A 98 -4.15 3.05 3.40
CA ARG A 98 -3.85 1.62 3.28
C ARG A 98 -2.98 1.20 4.46
N LEU A 99 -3.31 0.09 5.12
CA LEU A 99 -2.48 -0.51 6.16
C LEU A 99 -2.25 -1.99 5.85
N ASP A 100 -1.28 -2.26 4.98
CA ASP A 100 -0.81 -3.62 4.70
C ASP A 100 0.41 -3.95 5.55
N TYR A 101 0.22 -4.81 6.56
CA TYR A 101 1.29 -5.23 7.47
C TYR A 101 2.44 -5.95 6.76
N SER A 102 2.22 -6.51 5.57
CA SER A 102 3.30 -7.11 4.77
C SER A 102 4.31 -6.05 4.35
N ARG A 103 3.85 -4.84 3.99
CA ARG A 103 4.71 -3.70 3.65
C ARG A 103 5.43 -3.13 4.87
N VAL A 104 4.72 -3.02 6.00
CA VAL A 104 5.31 -2.64 7.29
C VAL A 104 6.44 -3.61 7.66
N LYS A 105 6.22 -4.92 7.56
CA LYS A 105 7.24 -5.93 7.82
C LYS A 105 8.42 -5.83 6.86
N ALA A 106 8.15 -5.68 5.56
CA ALA A 106 9.18 -5.49 4.55
C ALA A 106 10.08 -4.28 4.84
N ALA A 107 9.50 -3.17 5.33
CA ALA A 107 10.27 -2.01 5.74
C ALA A 107 11.20 -2.31 6.93
N PHE A 108 10.74 -3.07 7.94
CA PHE A 108 11.60 -3.53 9.04
C PHE A 108 12.71 -4.48 8.60
N GLU A 109 12.48 -5.23 7.53
CA GLU A 109 13.50 -6.07 6.87
C GLU A 109 14.47 -5.25 6.00
N GLY A 110 14.35 -3.92 5.99
CA GLY A 110 15.21 -3.01 5.22
C GLY A 110 14.91 -2.98 3.72
N ARG A 111 13.74 -3.50 3.30
CA ARG A 111 13.32 -3.46 1.90
C ARG A 111 12.78 -2.07 1.55
N ASP A 112 13.18 -1.61 0.38
CA ASP A 112 12.76 -0.32 -0.18
C ASP A 112 11.36 -0.44 -0.83
N VAL A 113 10.30 -0.26 -0.05
CA VAL A 113 8.90 -0.37 -0.50
C VAL A 113 8.16 0.96 -0.34
N HIS A 114 7.18 1.23 -1.22
CA HIS A 114 6.28 2.37 -1.01
C HIS A 114 5.39 2.11 0.20
N LEU A 115 5.50 2.99 1.19
CA LEU A 115 4.65 3.04 2.38
C LEU A 115 3.64 4.17 2.24
N SER A 116 2.37 3.85 2.51
CA SER A 116 1.34 4.85 2.78
C SER A 116 1.63 5.63 4.07
N ASP A 117 0.89 6.70 4.32
CA ASP A 117 0.97 7.46 5.58
C ASP A 117 0.68 6.55 6.78
N ALA A 118 -0.38 5.74 6.72
CA ALA A 118 -0.74 4.81 7.78
C ALA A 118 0.30 3.69 7.99
N GLU A 119 0.91 3.17 6.91
CA GLU A 119 1.99 2.18 6.99
C GLU A 119 3.26 2.79 7.61
N ARG A 120 3.61 4.01 7.21
CA ARG A 120 4.77 4.75 7.76
C ARG A 120 4.57 5.08 9.24
N GLU A 121 3.38 5.51 9.62
CA GLU A 121 3.02 5.74 11.02
C GLU A 121 3.15 4.45 11.83
N ALA A 122 2.63 3.33 11.30
CA ALA A 122 2.74 2.04 11.96
C ALA A 122 4.20 1.61 12.16
N VAL A 123 5.06 1.74 11.14
CA VAL A 123 6.50 1.47 11.27
C VAL A 123 7.11 2.36 12.34
N THR A 124 6.85 3.67 12.31
CA THR A 124 7.45 4.64 13.22
C THR A 124 7.06 4.37 14.67
N ARG A 125 5.76 4.14 14.95
CA ARG A 125 5.28 3.80 16.30
C ARG A 125 5.93 2.53 16.83
N HIS A 126 6.02 1.48 16.01
CA HIS A 126 6.69 0.24 16.41
C HIS A 126 8.19 0.42 16.62
N ALA A 127 8.87 1.20 15.78
CA ALA A 127 10.28 1.52 15.93
C ALA A 127 10.54 2.28 17.25
N TYR A 128 9.69 3.26 17.57
CA TYR A 128 9.76 4.00 18.83
C TYR A 128 9.62 3.09 20.05
N VAL A 129 8.58 2.25 20.10
CA VAL A 129 8.35 1.31 21.21
C VAL A 129 9.52 0.32 21.37
N ARG A 130 10.22 -0.01 20.28
CA ARG A 130 11.41 -0.87 20.29
C ARG A 130 12.71 -0.11 20.61
N GLY A 131 12.65 1.17 20.96
CA GLY A 131 13.80 1.98 21.31
C GLY A 131 14.74 2.28 20.14
N TRP A 132 14.24 2.33 18.91
CA TRP A 132 15.07 2.75 17.78
C TRP A 132 15.46 4.22 17.89
N SER A 133 16.68 4.55 17.45
CA SER A 133 17.10 5.94 17.30
C SER A 133 16.52 6.55 16.00
N PRO A 134 16.38 7.89 15.92
CA PRO A 134 15.97 8.56 14.68
C PRO A 134 16.88 8.25 13.49
N GLU A 135 18.19 8.11 13.71
CA GLU A 135 19.19 7.78 12.67
C GLU A 135 18.93 6.38 12.09
N ARG A 136 18.62 5.40 12.94
CA ARG A 136 18.27 4.05 12.48
C ARG A 136 16.99 4.06 11.66
N LEU A 137 15.97 4.82 12.08
CA LEU A 137 14.72 4.97 11.33
C LEU A 137 14.97 5.64 9.97
N ALA A 138 15.71 6.75 9.95
CA ALA A 138 16.08 7.48 8.75
C ALA A 138 16.79 6.56 7.74
N TYR A 139 17.77 5.80 8.20
CA TYR A 139 18.47 4.82 7.37
C TYR A 139 17.53 3.74 6.81
N THR A 140 16.72 3.13 7.68
CA THR A 140 15.84 2.01 7.30
C THR A 140 14.79 2.42 6.27
N LEU A 141 14.21 3.61 6.45
CA LEU A 141 13.15 4.12 5.59
C LEU A 141 13.66 5.04 4.47
N ARG A 142 14.98 5.25 4.38
CA ARG A 142 15.63 6.17 3.43
C ARG A 142 15.06 7.58 3.47
N LEU A 143 14.90 8.09 4.68
CA LEU A 143 14.35 9.41 4.95
C LEU A 143 15.45 10.41 5.29
N ASP A 144 15.13 11.68 5.10
CA ASP A 144 15.87 12.75 5.75
C ASP A 144 15.81 12.61 7.28
N LEU A 145 16.92 12.94 7.96
CA LEU A 145 17.06 12.74 9.39
C LEU A 145 16.14 13.65 10.20
N ASP A 146 15.91 14.89 9.77
CA ASP A 146 15.02 15.80 10.47
C ASP A 146 13.57 15.34 10.35
N TRP A 147 13.17 14.86 9.18
CA TRP A 147 11.86 14.25 9.03
C TRP A 147 11.70 12.99 9.91
N ALA A 148 12.74 12.15 9.99
CA ALA A 148 12.71 10.98 10.89
C ALA A 148 12.59 11.39 12.37
N ARG A 149 13.24 12.49 12.80
CA ARG A 149 13.09 13.04 14.15
C ARG A 149 11.66 13.51 14.41
N ASP A 150 11.03 14.18 13.45
CA ASP A 150 9.64 14.63 13.57
C ASP A 150 8.67 13.46 13.66
N LEU A 151 8.86 12.43 12.82
CA LEU A 151 8.10 11.18 12.89
C LEU A 151 8.23 10.51 14.26
N MET A 152 9.46 10.38 14.78
CA MET A 152 9.73 9.81 16.10
C MET A 152 9.08 10.62 17.24
N ARG A 153 9.08 11.96 17.15
CA ARG A 153 8.40 12.84 18.11
C ARG A 153 6.88 12.62 18.08
N ASN A 154 6.29 12.56 16.90
CA ASN A 154 4.85 12.30 16.74
C ASN A 154 4.48 10.90 17.26
N ALA A 155 5.32 9.90 17.02
CA ALA A 155 5.13 8.56 17.57
C ALA A 155 5.20 8.55 19.09
N ALA A 156 6.14 9.27 19.70
CA ALA A 156 6.25 9.42 21.15
C ALA A 156 4.98 10.04 21.74
N HIS A 157 4.49 11.13 21.16
CA HIS A 157 3.23 11.76 21.58
C HIS A 157 2.05 10.79 21.47
N ALA A 158 1.95 10.06 20.36
CA ALA A 158 0.82 9.18 20.12
C ALA A 158 0.86 7.88 20.94
N VAL A 159 2.03 7.48 21.45
CA VAL A 159 2.18 6.39 22.42
C VAL A 159 1.86 6.90 23.83
N ALA A 160 2.37 8.06 24.23
CA ALA A 160 2.05 8.66 25.52
C ALA A 160 0.55 8.99 25.67
N ASP A 161 -0.08 9.51 24.61
CA ASP A 161 -1.52 9.76 24.56
C ASP A 161 -2.31 8.45 24.75
N ARG A 162 -1.93 7.40 24.00
CA ARG A 162 -2.50 6.06 24.16
C ARG A 162 -2.39 5.59 25.62
N ASP A 163 -1.20 5.62 26.21
CA ASP A 163 -0.95 5.08 27.55
C ASP A 163 -1.75 5.83 28.63
N ARG A 164 -1.90 7.17 28.52
CA ARG A 164 -2.78 7.94 29.40
C ARG A 164 -4.24 7.47 29.37
N TYR A 165 -4.76 7.11 28.19
CA TYR A 165 -6.12 6.62 28.06
C TYR A 165 -6.28 5.20 28.63
N TRP A 166 -5.26 4.34 28.55
CA TRP A 166 -5.32 3.01 29.17
C TRP A 166 -5.23 3.10 30.69
N ASP A 167 -4.37 3.97 31.24
CA ASP A 167 -4.26 4.19 32.69
C ASP A 167 -5.61 4.70 33.28
N GLN A 168 -6.35 5.54 32.55
CA GLN A 168 -7.68 6.01 32.96
C GLN A 168 -8.76 4.90 32.97
N ALA A 169 -8.68 3.95 32.03
CA ALA A 169 -9.64 2.85 31.96
C ALA A 169 -9.43 1.83 33.11
N ASP A 170 -8.19 1.62 33.52
CA ASP A 170 -7.86 0.74 34.64
C ASP A 170 -8.35 1.34 35.98
N ASP A 171 -8.34 2.67 36.14
CA ASP A 171 -8.88 3.36 37.33
C ASP A 171 -10.42 3.34 37.39
N GLU A 172 -11.14 3.45 36.26
CA GLU A 172 -12.62 3.39 36.24
C GLU A 172 -13.16 1.96 36.45
N THR A 173 -12.42 0.92 36.04
CA THR A 173 -12.83 -0.48 36.26
C THR A 173 -12.59 -0.99 37.67
N ALA A 174 -11.88 -0.25 38.52
CA ALA A 174 -11.68 -0.60 39.92
C ALA A 174 -12.89 -0.26 40.83
N GLU A 175 -13.91 0.45 40.33
CA GLU A 175 -15.10 0.81 41.10
C GLU A 175 -16.34 -0.05 40.81
N ASP A 176 -16.37 -0.85 39.73
CA ASP A 176 -17.53 -1.68 39.33
C ASP A 176 -17.13 -3.14 39.04
N ASP A 177 -16.75 -3.87 40.09
CA ASP A 177 -16.29 -5.27 40.04
C ASP A 177 -17.45 -6.30 39.93
N ASP A 178 -18.54 -5.99 39.20
CA ASP A 178 -19.71 -6.88 39.11
C ASP A 178 -20.48 -6.78 37.77
N ALA A 179 -19.79 -6.65 36.64
CA ALA A 179 -20.39 -7.00 35.33
C ALA A 179 -19.32 -7.35 34.30
N ALA A 180 -19.26 -8.63 33.92
CA ALA A 180 -18.48 -9.11 32.78
C ALA A 180 -18.89 -8.38 31.49
N SER A 181 -18.16 -7.31 31.14
CA SER A 181 -18.34 -6.57 29.89
C SER A 181 -17.24 -6.98 28.93
N SER A 182 -17.59 -7.81 27.96
CA SER A 182 -16.72 -8.19 26.85
C SER A 182 -16.41 -6.94 26.01
N VAL A 183 -15.25 -6.32 26.24
CA VAL A 183 -14.75 -5.24 25.38
C VAL A 183 -14.46 -5.81 23.99
N GLN A 184 -15.41 -5.66 23.07
CA GLN A 184 -15.22 -5.96 21.66
C GLN A 184 -14.29 -4.91 21.06
N VAL A 185 -13.04 -5.29 20.82
CA VAL A 185 -12.02 -4.47 20.16
C VAL A 185 -12.55 -4.03 18.78
N PRO A 186 -12.86 -2.74 18.55
CA PRO A 186 -13.54 -2.28 17.33
C PRO A 186 -12.69 -2.41 16.04
N ARG A 187 -11.41 -2.75 16.17
CA ARG A 187 -10.39 -2.67 15.11
C ARG A 187 -10.36 -3.88 14.17
N GLN A 188 -10.78 -5.06 14.63
CA GLN A 188 -10.79 -6.30 13.84
C GLN A 188 -11.91 -6.32 12.79
N VAL A 189 -13.07 -5.72 13.11
CA VAL A 189 -14.24 -5.74 12.21
C VAL A 189 -14.03 -4.90 10.94
N GLN A 190 -13.21 -3.84 11.01
CA GLN A 190 -12.86 -3.01 9.83
C GLN A 190 -11.80 -3.64 8.93
N THR A 191 -10.91 -4.48 9.48
CA THR A 191 -9.85 -5.13 8.71
C THR A 191 -10.41 -6.26 7.85
N ASP A 192 -11.34 -7.05 8.38
CA ASP A 192 -11.95 -8.16 7.64
C ASP A 192 -12.89 -7.70 6.52
N SER A 193 -13.62 -6.59 6.72
CA SER A 193 -14.48 -6.03 5.66
C SER A 193 -13.66 -5.43 4.50
N LEU A 194 -12.49 -4.85 4.79
CA LEU A 194 -11.57 -4.35 3.78
C LEU A 194 -10.89 -5.50 3.01
N ILE A 195 -10.47 -6.56 3.71
CA ILE A 195 -9.88 -7.77 3.08
C ILE A 195 -10.91 -8.49 2.20
N ALA A 196 -12.18 -8.58 2.63
CA ALA A 196 -13.26 -9.16 1.84
C ALA A 196 -13.59 -8.31 0.59
N ALA A 197 -13.59 -6.98 0.72
CA ALA A 197 -13.79 -6.07 -0.40
C ALA A 197 -12.66 -6.16 -1.46
N LEU A 198 -11.42 -6.36 -1.01
CA LEU A 198 -10.26 -6.56 -1.89
C LEU A 198 -10.29 -7.91 -2.62
N ARG A 199 -10.86 -8.96 -2.02
CA ARG A 199 -11.03 -10.28 -2.67
C ARG A 199 -12.15 -10.32 -3.71
N LYS A 200 -13.20 -9.52 -3.53
CA LYS A 200 -14.35 -9.46 -4.46
C LYS A 200 -14.07 -8.63 -5.73
N ALA A 201 -12.95 -7.91 -5.74
CA ALA A 201 -12.47 -7.11 -6.87
C ALA A 201 -11.36 -7.82 -7.70
N ALA A 202 -10.98 -9.04 -7.29
CA ALA A 202 -10.10 -9.93 -8.06
C ALA A 202 -10.93 -10.78 -9.03
#